data_AF-A0A672SWU0-F1
#
_entry.id   AF-A0A672SWU0-F1
#
_cell.length_a   1.000
_cell.length_b   1.000
_cell.length_c   1.000
_cell.angle_alpha   90.00
_cell.angle_beta   90.00
_cell.angle_gamma   90.00
#
_symmetry.space_group_name_H-M   'P 1'
#
loop_
_entity.id
_entity.type
_entity.pdbx_description
1 polymer ?
#
loop_
_entity_poly.entity_id
_entity_poly.type
_entity_poly.pdbx_seq_one_letter_code
_entity_poly.pdbx_strand_id
1 'polypeptide(L)'
;MEAPRVLWILGCACIASALGSRLKTPALPIQPETEPMMSKGLSGCSFGGRFYSLEDTWHPDLGEPFGVMHCVMCHCEPQRSRRGKVFGKVSCRNMKQDCPDPTCDDPVLLPGHCCKTCPKDGKKCV
;
A
#
# COMPACT_ATOMS: atom_id res chain seq x y z
N MET A 1 24.30 -34.63 -69.17
CA MET A 1 22.97 -35.03 -68.66
C MET A 1 22.16 -33.76 -68.50
N GLU A 2 21.57 -33.24 -69.57
CA GLU A 2 20.31 -33.67 -70.22
C GLU A 2 19.07 -33.35 -69.36
N ALA A 3 18.19 -32.55 -69.96
CA ALA A 3 16.97 -31.91 -69.47
C ALA A 3 15.81 -32.95 -69.27
N PRO A 4 14.51 -32.62 -68.96
CA PRO A 4 13.77 -31.43 -69.38
C PRO A 4 12.74 -30.82 -68.39
N ARG A 5 12.34 -29.62 -68.80
CA ARG A 5 11.16 -28.86 -68.41
C ARG A 5 9.88 -29.71 -68.51
N VAL A 6 9.10 -29.78 -67.43
CA VAL A 6 7.67 -30.13 -67.52
C VAL A 6 6.86 -29.02 -66.85
N LEU A 7 6.16 -28.30 -67.71
CA LEU A 7 5.15 -27.30 -67.44
C LEU A 7 3.96 -27.97 -66.72
N TRP A 8 3.70 -27.64 -65.46
CA TRP A 8 2.43 -27.96 -64.78
C TRP A 8 1.67 -26.67 -64.48
N ILE A 9 0.93 -26.26 -65.50
CA ILE A 9 -0.49 -25.85 -65.48
C ILE A 9 -1.02 -25.33 -64.13
N LEU A 10 -1.35 -24.03 -64.15
CA LEU A 10 -2.47 -23.36 -63.47
C LEU A 10 -3.28 -24.22 -62.48
N GLY A 11 -3.23 -23.85 -61.20
CA GLY A 11 -4.31 -24.16 -60.26
C GLY A 11 -3.83 -24.58 -58.88
N CYS A 12 -3.73 -23.62 -57.96
CA CYS A 12 -4.04 -23.88 -56.55
C CYS A 12 -4.44 -22.55 -55.91
N ALA A 13 -5.74 -22.45 -55.65
CA ALA A 13 -6.39 -21.32 -55.02
C ALA A 13 -5.71 -20.96 -53.70
N CYS A 14 -5.50 -19.65 -53.49
CA CYS A 14 -5.15 -19.09 -52.19
C CYS A 14 -6.29 -19.38 -51.20
N ILE A 15 -6.15 -20.38 -50.35
CA ILE A 15 -7.05 -20.55 -49.21
C ILE A 15 -6.52 -19.68 -48.09
N ALA A 16 -7.26 -18.59 -47.86
CA ALA A 16 -7.02 -17.63 -46.80
C ALA A 16 -7.14 -18.27 -45.41
N SER A 17 -6.16 -17.92 -44.58
CA SER A 17 -6.28 -17.49 -43.18
C SER A 17 -7.20 -18.26 -42.23
N ALA A 18 -6.55 -18.80 -41.20
CA ALA A 18 -7.08 -19.36 -39.97
C ALA A 18 -8.17 -18.50 -39.30
N LEU A 19 -9.29 -19.15 -38.93
CA LEU A 19 -10.13 -18.73 -37.80
C LEU A 19 -10.46 -19.96 -36.95
N GLY A 20 -9.65 -20.20 -35.92
CA GLY A 20 -10.02 -21.09 -34.82
C GLY A 20 -11.09 -20.41 -33.97
N SER A 21 -12.32 -20.94 -33.99
CA SER A 21 -13.41 -20.45 -33.15
C SER A 21 -13.14 -20.85 -31.69
N ARG A 22 -12.62 -19.90 -30.89
CA ARG A 22 -12.46 -20.03 -29.43
C ARG A 22 -13.86 -20.04 -28.79
N LEU A 23 -14.34 -21.21 -28.34
CA LEU A 23 -15.58 -21.31 -27.56
C LEU A 23 -15.48 -20.44 -26.31
N LYS A 24 -16.49 -19.59 -26.11
CA LYS A 24 -16.61 -18.66 -24.99
C LYS A 24 -17.34 -19.36 -23.84
N THR A 25 -16.59 -19.71 -22.79
CA THR A 25 -17.15 -20.30 -21.56
C THR A 25 -18.15 -19.33 -20.93
N PRO A 26 -19.35 -19.77 -20.53
CA PRO A 26 -20.33 -18.91 -19.86
C PRO A 26 -19.79 -18.49 -18.48
N ALA A 27 -19.88 -17.18 -18.20
CA ALA A 27 -19.48 -16.61 -16.92
C ALA A 27 -20.48 -17.02 -15.81
N LEU A 28 -19.96 -17.54 -14.70
CA LEU A 28 -20.77 -17.86 -13.52
C LEU A 28 -21.31 -16.57 -12.84
N PRO A 29 -22.49 -16.61 -12.19
CA PRO A 29 -23.18 -15.40 -11.69
C PRO A 29 -22.59 -14.82 -10.39
N ILE A 30 -21.58 -15.46 -9.80
CA ILE A 30 -21.07 -15.09 -8.49
C ILE A 30 -20.05 -13.95 -8.68
N GLN A 31 -20.54 -12.72 -8.62
CA GLN A 31 -19.69 -11.55 -8.42
C GLN A 31 -19.20 -11.61 -6.96
N PRO A 32 -17.89 -11.62 -6.68
CA PRO A 32 -17.40 -11.51 -5.32
C PRO A 32 -17.84 -10.18 -4.72
N GLU A 33 -18.55 -10.27 -3.60
CA GLU A 33 -19.10 -9.14 -2.89
C GLU A 33 -17.95 -8.26 -2.36
N THR A 34 -17.97 -7.00 -2.76
CA THR A 34 -17.27 -5.85 -2.14
C THR A 34 -15.81 -6.11 -1.75
N GLU A 35 -14.91 -6.00 -2.73
CA GLU A 35 -13.52 -5.60 -2.45
C GLU A 35 -13.56 -4.37 -1.53
N PRO A 36 -12.94 -4.39 -0.33
CA PRO A 36 -12.88 -3.23 0.55
C PRO A 36 -12.31 -2.09 -0.27
N MET A 37 -13.05 -0.98 -0.43
CA MET A 37 -12.80 0.11 -1.37
C MET A 37 -11.30 0.39 -1.55
N MET A 38 -10.66 -0.39 -2.42
CA MET A 38 -9.29 -0.20 -2.80
C MET A 38 -9.42 1.02 -3.69
N SER A 39 -9.10 2.18 -3.15
CA SER A 39 -9.16 3.48 -3.81
C SER A 39 -8.48 3.37 -5.16
N LYS A 40 -9.24 3.02 -6.20
CA LYS A 40 -8.73 2.74 -7.54
C LYS A 40 -8.17 4.04 -8.07
N GLY A 41 -6.86 4.27 -7.87
CA GLY A 41 -6.14 5.44 -8.36
C GLY A 41 -5.47 6.33 -7.30
N LEU A 42 -5.71 6.15 -6.01
CA LEU A 42 -5.03 6.95 -4.98
C LEU A 42 -3.76 6.23 -4.50
N SER A 43 -2.60 6.88 -4.68
CA SER A 43 -1.34 6.43 -4.08
C SER A 43 -1.32 6.83 -2.61
N GLY A 44 -1.11 5.87 -1.71
CA GLY A 44 -1.11 6.08 -0.26
C GLY A 44 -0.91 4.77 0.48
N CYS A 45 -1.14 4.79 1.78
CA CYS A 45 -0.97 3.67 2.69
C CYS A 45 -2.30 3.27 3.32
N SER A 46 -2.53 1.96 3.48
CA SER A 46 -3.63 1.44 4.29
C SER A 46 -3.05 0.82 5.56
N PHE A 47 -3.54 1.27 6.71
CA PHE A 47 -3.11 0.76 8.02
C PHE A 47 -4.28 0.81 9.01
N GLY A 48 -4.55 -0.29 9.72
CA GLY A 48 -5.61 -0.34 10.73
C GLY A 48 -7.01 -0.01 10.20
N GLY A 49 -7.31 -0.36 8.94
CA GLY A 49 -8.60 -0.04 8.31
C GLY A 49 -8.76 1.42 7.88
N ARG A 50 -7.73 2.25 8.03
CA ARG A 50 -7.70 3.66 7.63
C ARG A 50 -6.77 3.84 6.43
N PHE A 51 -7.11 4.81 5.58
CA PHE A 51 -6.25 5.23 4.47
C PHE A 51 -5.51 6.51 4.85
N TYR A 52 -4.22 6.55 4.50
CA TYR A 52 -3.31 7.65 4.71
C TYR A 52 -2.73 8.06 3.36
N SER A 53 -2.68 9.36 3.09
CA SER A 53 -2.03 9.91 1.91
C SER A 53 -0.52 9.73 1.99
N LEU A 54 0.17 9.82 0.84
CA LEU A 54 1.63 9.89 0.85
C LEU A 54 2.09 11.07 1.70
N GLU A 55 3.17 10.88 2.45
CA GLU A 55 3.73 11.83 3.42
C GLU A 55 2.93 12.04 4.71
N ASP A 56 1.77 11.40 4.87
CA ASP A 56 1.03 11.47 6.14
C ASP A 56 1.88 10.89 7.28
N THR A 57 1.77 11.51 8.45
CA THR A 57 2.33 11.01 9.71
C THR A 57 1.23 10.82 10.74
N TRP A 58 1.29 9.74 11.51
CA TRP A 58 0.27 9.43 12.51
C TRP A 58 0.79 8.54 13.65
N HIS A 59 0.12 8.60 14.80
CA HIS A 59 0.24 7.60 15.85
C HIS A 59 -0.77 6.47 15.57
N PRO A 60 -0.34 5.20 15.47
CA PRO A 60 -1.25 4.11 15.18
C PRO A 60 -2.15 3.82 16.38
N ASP A 61 -3.41 3.53 16.10
CA ASP A 61 -4.37 3.01 17.07
C ASP A 61 -4.45 1.49 16.92
N LEU A 62 -4.09 0.76 17.97
CA LEU A 62 -4.13 -0.70 17.99
C LEU A 62 -5.49 -1.23 18.46
N GLY A 63 -6.44 -0.35 18.77
CA GLY A 63 -7.73 -0.71 19.36
C GLY A 63 -7.61 -1.15 20.82
N GLU A 64 -8.74 -1.50 21.42
CA GLU A 64 -8.76 -1.97 22.81
C GLU A 64 -7.99 -3.29 22.99
N PRO A 65 -7.22 -3.46 24.08
CA PRO A 65 -7.06 -2.55 25.23
C PRO A 65 -5.94 -1.51 25.09
N PHE A 66 -5.23 -1.48 23.96
CA PHE A 66 -3.97 -0.74 23.81
C PHE A 66 -4.16 0.73 23.39
N GLY A 67 -5.17 1.01 22.56
CA GLY A 67 -5.46 2.34 22.04
C GLY A 67 -4.34 2.92 21.18
N VAL A 68 -4.19 4.24 21.24
CA VAL A 68 -3.21 5.00 20.44
C VAL A 68 -1.80 4.87 21.03
N MET A 69 -0.87 4.43 20.20
CA MET A 69 0.55 4.32 20.55
C MET A 69 1.26 5.66 20.36
N HIS A 70 1.16 6.55 21.35
CA HIS A 70 1.72 7.90 21.28
C HIS A 70 3.25 7.97 21.07
N CYS A 71 3.99 6.91 21.39
CA CYS A 71 5.43 6.83 21.16
C CYS A 71 5.85 6.19 19.84
N VAL A 72 4.90 5.77 19.00
CA VAL A 72 5.19 5.22 17.68
C VAL A 72 4.70 6.20 16.64
N MET A 73 5.61 6.77 15.87
CA MET A 73 5.26 7.61 14.72
C MET A 73 5.35 6.77 13.46
N CYS A 74 4.22 6.63 12.76
CA CYS A 74 4.16 6.05 11.44
C CYS A 74 4.16 7.15 10.38
N HIS A 75 4.77 6.86 9.23
CA HIS A 75 4.84 7.72 8.06
C HIS A 75 4.51 6.90 6.80
N CYS A 76 3.78 7.51 5.87
CA CYS A 76 3.49 6.90 4.59
C CYS A 76 4.55 7.33 3.55
N GLU A 77 5.63 6.57 3.49
CA GLU A 77 6.75 6.84 2.60
C GLU A 77 6.36 6.58 1.13
N PRO A 78 6.57 7.53 0.20
CA PRO A 78 6.40 7.31 -1.22
C PRO A 78 7.52 6.41 -1.73
N GLN A 79 7.13 5.33 -2.41
CA GLN A 79 8.03 4.37 -3.01
C GLN A 79 7.76 4.30 -4.51
N ARG A 80 8.84 4.29 -5.31
CA ARG A 80 8.75 4.20 -6.76
C ARG A 80 8.95 2.75 -7.20
N SER A 81 7.93 2.18 -7.85
CA SER A 81 8.04 0.84 -8.44
C SER A 81 8.97 0.84 -9.66
N ARG A 82 9.42 -0.35 -10.07
CA ARG A 82 10.20 -0.55 -11.31
C ARG A 82 9.51 0.00 -12.56
N ARG A 83 8.16 0.06 -12.56
CA ARG A 83 7.34 0.58 -13.66
C ARG A 83 7.08 2.09 -13.56
N GLY A 84 7.73 2.80 -12.63
CA GLY A 84 7.59 4.24 -12.44
C GLY A 84 6.34 4.67 -11.65
N LYS A 85 5.42 3.75 -11.32
CA LYS A 85 4.26 4.04 -10.47
C LYS A 85 4.71 4.31 -9.03
N VAL A 86 4.23 5.41 -8.45
CA VAL A 86 4.41 5.75 -7.02
C VAL A 86 3.34 5.04 -6.18
N PHE A 87 3.75 4.40 -5.10
CA PHE A 87 2.87 3.76 -4.11
C PHE A 87 3.34 4.13 -2.69
N GLY A 88 2.48 3.99 -1.68
CA GLY A 88 2.84 4.25 -0.29
C GLY A 88 3.34 3.00 0.42
N LYS A 89 4.35 3.15 1.26
CA LYS A 89 4.82 2.12 2.20
C LYS A 89 4.77 2.70 3.62
N VAL A 90 4.09 2.00 4.52
CA VAL A 90 4.07 2.38 5.93
C VAL A 90 5.45 2.10 6.54
N SER A 91 6.00 3.10 7.21
CA SER A 91 7.24 3.04 7.98
C SER A 91 6.96 3.58 9.37
N CYS A 92 7.20 2.80 10.42
CA CYS A 92 6.92 3.20 11.80
C CYS A 92 8.19 3.14 12.63
N ARG A 93 8.42 4.18 13.44
CA ARG A 93 9.58 4.27 14.34
C ARG A 93 9.12 4.61 15.76
N ASN A 94 9.77 3.98 16.74
CA ASN A 94 9.64 4.38 18.13
C ASN A 94 10.41 5.69 18.36
N MET A 95 9.68 6.76 18.70
CA MET A 95 10.21 8.10 18.94
C MET A 95 10.52 8.38 20.42
N LYS A 96 10.33 7.40 21.32
CA LYS A 96 10.62 7.57 22.75
C LYS A 96 12.08 7.97 23.02
N GLN A 97 13.01 7.49 22.19
CA GLN A 97 14.42 7.84 22.26
C GLN A 97 14.75 9.26 21.76
N ASP A 98 13.82 9.88 21.04
CA ASP A 98 13.96 11.25 20.53
C ASP A 98 13.35 12.27 21.53
N CYS A 99 12.84 11.81 22.67
CA CYS A 99 12.31 12.68 23.72
C CYS A 99 13.42 13.49 24.38
N PRO A 100 13.19 14.79 24.68
CA PRO A 100 14.15 15.59 25.42
C PRO A 100 14.25 15.12 26.87
N ASP A 101 15.45 15.23 27.44
CA ASP A 101 15.68 14.97 28.87
C ASP A 101 15.00 16.07 29.70
N PRO A 102 14.11 15.71 30.65
CA PRO A 102 13.45 16.68 31.51
C PRO A 102 14.45 17.28 32.51
N THR A 103 14.25 18.56 32.86
CA THR A 103 15.16 19.33 33.72
C THR A 103 14.77 19.34 35.20
N CYS A 104 13.70 18.62 35.59
CA CYS A 104 13.15 18.58 36.93
C CYS A 104 13.24 17.18 37.54
N ASP A 105 13.22 17.10 38.88
CA ASP A 105 13.34 15.83 39.62
C ASP A 105 12.12 14.90 39.44
N ASP A 106 10.93 15.47 39.20
CA ASP A 106 9.67 14.72 39.05
C ASP A 106 8.96 15.03 37.71
N PRO A 107 9.43 14.42 36.61
CA PRO A 107 8.82 14.60 35.30
C PRO A 107 7.61 13.68 35.09
N VAL A 108 6.51 14.27 34.60
CA VAL A 108 5.19 13.62 34.52
C VAL A 108 4.86 13.27 33.07
N LEU A 109 4.32 12.07 32.83
CA LEU A 109 3.77 11.67 31.53
C LEU A 109 2.29 12.06 31.46
N LEU A 110 1.95 12.97 30.55
CA LEU A 110 0.57 13.42 30.37
C LEU A 110 -0.22 12.43 29.48
N PRO A 111 -1.54 12.27 29.70
CA PRO A 111 -2.39 11.48 28.82
C PRO A 111 -2.28 11.97 27.37
N GLY A 112 -2.09 11.06 26.41
CA GLY A 112 -1.95 11.44 25.00
C GLY A 112 -0.54 11.82 24.56
N HIS A 113 0.44 11.86 25.47
CA HIS A 113 1.82 12.24 25.16
C HIS A 113 2.78 11.04 25.21
N CYS A 114 3.85 11.10 24.41
CA CYS A 114 4.97 10.15 24.52
C CYS A 114 6.02 10.60 25.54
N CYS A 115 6.39 11.88 25.51
CA CYS A 115 7.47 12.42 26.32
C CYS A 115 6.95 12.97 27.64
N LYS A 116 7.77 12.84 28.69
CA LYS A 116 7.48 13.43 29.99
C LYS A 116 7.72 14.95 29.95
N THR A 117 6.94 15.69 30.73
CA THR A 117 7.05 17.14 30.86
C THR A 117 7.16 17.54 32.32
N CYS A 118 7.87 18.63 32.59
CA CYS A 118 7.93 19.20 33.93
C CYS A 118 6.66 20.01 34.22
N PRO A 119 5.95 19.74 35.34
CA PRO A 119 4.81 20.56 35.75
C PRO A 119 5.28 21.98 36.06
N LYS A 120 4.54 22.99 35.57
CA LYS A 120 4.98 24.40 35.63
C LYS A 120 5.01 25.00 37.03
N ASP A 121 4.34 24.41 38.02
CA ASP A 121 4.32 24.93 39.39
C ASP A 121 4.04 23.79 40.37
N GLY A 122 5.08 23.16 40.96
CA GLY A 122 5.08 22.47 42.27
C GLY A 122 3.92 21.53 42.68
N LYS A 123 2.99 21.19 41.78
CA LYS A 123 1.84 20.36 42.07
C LYS A 123 2.29 18.94 41.85
N LYS A 124 2.77 18.33 42.93
CA LYS A 124 2.91 16.87 43.05
C LYS A 124 1.73 16.22 42.33
N CYS A 125 2.02 15.32 41.41
CA CYS A 125 1.05 14.32 41.01
C CYS A 125 0.79 13.46 42.24
N VAL A 126 -0.35 13.70 42.91
CA VAL A 126 -0.83 12.89 44.04
C VAL A 126 -1.39 11.58 43.49
#